data_AF-A0A1U7J9J7-F1
#
_entry.id   AF-A0A1U7J9J7-F1
#
_cell.length_a   1.000
_cell.length_b   1.000
_cell.length_c   1.000
_cell.angle_alpha   90.00
_cell.angle_beta   90.00
_cell.angle_gamma   90.00
#
_symmetry.space_group_name_H-M   'P 1'
#
loop_
_entity.id
_entity.type
_entity.pdbx_description
1 polymer ?
#
loop_
_entity_poly.entity_id
_entity_poly.type
_entity_poly.pdbx_seq_one_letter_code
_entity_poly.pdbx_strand_id
1 'polypeptide(L)'
;MESTQGAEQSTESSSTPLNPTNPGTPPDGQETEPANELLARVEFNEAQTSASEVEIAKAAWLQSVQEKLGDGVAEVAEPIVLKVPYSGRLCLSPEPADGLLGVVGLPGETSDSLELWTTVLKSTGYPFLNQAAEQALQNLQQQSDNDTLAANTLYQVTVEVEYDDQNCISREALLQSRTGASEEPNNSTAE
;
A
#
# COMPACT_ATOMS: atom_id res chain seq x y z
N MET A 1 43.17 -30.42 -27.54
CA MET A 1 42.07 -30.64 -28.51
C MET A 1 41.09 -31.53 -27.76
N GLU A 2 40.13 -30.92 -27.06
CA GLU A 2 38.75 -30.67 -27.57
C GLU A 2 38.06 -31.98 -27.99
N SER A 3 36.80 -32.28 -27.68
CA SER A 3 35.71 -31.62 -26.96
C SER A 3 34.62 -32.70 -26.80
N THR A 4 33.91 -32.70 -25.67
CA THR A 4 32.70 -33.51 -25.45
C THR A 4 31.49 -32.88 -26.15
N GLN A 5 30.91 -33.57 -27.14
CA GLN A 5 29.49 -33.51 -27.55
C GLN A 5 28.73 -34.55 -26.69
N GLY A 6 27.48 -34.43 -26.25
CA GLY A 6 26.33 -33.69 -26.74
C GLY A 6 25.15 -34.67 -26.91
N ALA A 7 24.09 -34.47 -26.12
CA ALA A 7 22.66 -34.80 -26.37
C ALA A 7 22.12 -36.26 -26.46
N GLU A 8 21.15 -36.52 -25.56
CA GLU A 8 19.82 -37.16 -25.76
C GLU A 8 19.68 -38.69 -26.02
N GLN A 9 18.98 -39.39 -25.10
CA GLN A 9 17.83 -40.24 -25.48
C GLN A 9 16.96 -40.71 -24.29
N SER A 10 15.69 -40.88 -24.60
CA SER A 10 14.51 -40.91 -23.74
C SER A 10 14.19 -42.25 -23.05
N THR A 11 13.20 -42.16 -22.16
CA THR A 11 12.18 -43.15 -21.77
C THR A 11 12.59 -44.39 -20.98
N GLU A 12 12.11 -44.49 -19.73
CA GLU A 12 11.21 -45.58 -19.37
C GLU A 12 10.31 -45.22 -18.17
N SER A 13 9.01 -45.39 -18.35
CA SER A 13 7.97 -45.25 -17.32
C SER A 13 7.97 -46.47 -16.40
N SER A 14 7.87 -46.26 -15.09
CA SER A 14 7.45 -47.32 -14.17
C SER A 14 6.23 -46.88 -13.38
N SER A 15 5.15 -47.60 -13.65
CA SER A 15 3.80 -47.46 -13.14
C SER A 15 3.69 -47.78 -11.65
N THR A 16 2.80 -47.09 -10.94
CA THR A 16 2.21 -47.59 -9.69
C THR A 16 0.69 -47.52 -9.80
N PRO A 17 -0.04 -48.59 -9.41
CA PRO A 17 -1.43 -48.80 -9.81
C PRO A 17 -2.43 -47.91 -9.05
N LEU A 18 -3.40 -47.38 -9.80
CA LEU A 18 -4.60 -46.71 -9.28
C LEU A 18 -5.71 -47.76 -9.09
N ASN A 19 -6.33 -47.78 -7.90
CA ASN A 19 -7.64 -48.40 -7.63
C ASN A 19 -8.47 -47.38 -6.80
N PRO A 20 -9.81 -47.49 -6.72
CA PRO A 20 -10.71 -46.53 -7.36
C PRO A 20 -11.58 -45.75 -6.36
N THR A 21 -12.04 -44.58 -6.81
CA THR A 21 -13.31 -43.91 -6.49
C THR A 21 -13.93 -44.13 -5.10
N ASN A 22 -13.92 -43.08 -4.27
CA ASN A 22 -15.12 -42.66 -3.55
C ASN A 22 -15.29 -41.13 -3.69
N PRO A 23 -16.47 -40.64 -4.15
CA PRO A 23 -16.74 -39.23 -4.33
C PRO A 23 -17.35 -38.63 -3.06
N GLY A 24 -16.92 -37.41 -2.72
CA GLY A 24 -17.62 -36.59 -1.72
C GLY A 24 -16.75 -36.14 -0.55
N THR A 25 -15.83 -35.22 -0.83
CA THR A 25 -15.51 -34.09 0.05
C THR A 25 -14.81 -33.07 -0.86
N PRO A 26 -15.42 -31.92 -1.20
CA PRO A 26 -14.64 -30.83 -1.78
C PRO A 26 -13.51 -30.50 -0.80
N PRO A 27 -12.25 -30.35 -1.23
CA PRO A 27 -11.21 -29.82 -0.35
C PRO A 27 -11.67 -28.47 0.15
N ASP A 28 -11.65 -28.33 1.47
CA ASP A 28 -11.89 -27.12 2.24
C ASP A 28 -11.17 -25.95 1.56
N GLY A 29 -11.94 -25.15 0.85
CA GLY A 29 -11.47 -24.10 -0.01
C GLY A 29 -12.51 -23.00 -0.03
N GLN A 30 -12.04 -21.80 0.30
CA GLN A 30 -12.69 -20.51 0.04
C GLN A 30 -13.73 -20.01 1.06
N GLU A 31 -13.31 -19.80 2.32
CA GLU A 31 -13.86 -18.68 3.11
C GLU A 31 -12.78 -17.80 3.78
N THR A 32 -11.50 -18.10 3.58
CA THR A 32 -10.37 -17.39 4.23
C THR A 32 -9.78 -16.25 3.39
N GLU A 33 -10.10 -16.16 2.10
CA GLU A 33 -9.48 -15.18 1.19
C GLU A 33 -9.86 -13.71 1.48
N PRO A 34 -11.16 -13.32 1.62
CA PRO A 34 -11.50 -11.90 1.71
C PRO A 34 -11.08 -11.28 3.05
N ALA A 35 -11.11 -12.05 4.14
CA ALA A 35 -10.68 -11.57 5.45
C ALA A 35 -9.16 -11.34 5.50
N ASN A 36 -8.38 -12.20 4.83
CA ASN A 36 -6.93 -12.08 4.79
C ASN A 36 -6.47 -10.93 3.88
N GLU A 37 -7.18 -10.68 2.77
CA GLU A 37 -6.92 -9.54 1.87
C GLU A 37 -7.22 -8.19 2.55
N LEU A 38 -8.31 -8.11 3.31
CA LEU A 38 -8.65 -6.91 4.10
C LEU A 38 -7.63 -6.65 5.21
N LEU A 39 -7.04 -7.70 5.77
CA LEU A 39 -5.99 -7.61 6.79
C LEU A 39 -4.62 -7.23 6.18
N ALA A 40 -4.30 -7.71 4.99
CA ALA A 40 -3.07 -7.35 4.28
C ALA A 40 -3.03 -5.85 3.94
N ARG A 41 -4.19 -5.23 3.66
CA ARG A 41 -4.29 -3.78 3.40
C ARG A 41 -3.95 -2.90 4.60
N VAL A 42 -4.09 -3.42 5.81
CA VAL A 42 -3.79 -2.72 7.08
C VAL A 42 -2.50 -3.25 7.72
N GLU A 43 -1.67 -3.96 6.95
CA GLU A 43 -0.38 -4.43 7.43
C GLU A 43 0.59 -3.25 7.53
N PHE A 44 1.22 -3.13 8.69
CA PHE A 44 2.24 -2.13 8.94
C PHE A 44 3.53 -2.50 8.18
N ASN A 45 4.12 -1.49 7.54
CA ASN A 45 5.40 -1.61 6.86
C ASN A 45 6.38 -0.58 7.42
N GLU A 46 7.48 -1.07 8.00
CA GLU A 46 8.53 -0.25 8.61
C GLU A 46 9.42 0.48 7.60
N ALA A 47 9.39 0.09 6.33
CA ALA A 47 10.26 0.67 5.30
C ALA A 47 10.00 2.17 5.14
N GLN A 48 11.10 2.94 5.04
CA GLN A 48 11.07 4.38 4.82
C GLN A 48 10.30 5.16 5.90
N THR A 49 10.31 4.68 7.14
CA THR A 49 9.70 5.38 8.29
C THR A 49 10.74 6.12 9.15
N SER A 50 12.02 5.74 9.07
CA SER A 50 13.10 6.35 9.87
C SER A 50 13.72 7.59 9.23
N ALA A 51 14.20 8.54 10.05
CA ALA A 51 14.79 9.79 9.55
C ALA A 51 15.96 9.57 8.57
N SER A 52 16.83 8.59 8.85
CA SER A 52 17.96 8.26 7.97
C SER A 52 17.51 7.70 6.62
N GLU A 53 16.46 6.88 6.58
CA GLU A 53 15.92 6.37 5.31
C GLU A 53 15.26 7.49 4.51
N VAL A 54 14.59 8.43 5.18
CA VAL A 54 13.97 9.59 4.52
C VAL A 54 15.03 10.49 3.89
N GLU A 55 16.15 10.75 4.56
CA GLU A 55 17.24 11.53 3.98
C GLU A 55 17.85 10.84 2.74
N ILE A 56 18.06 9.52 2.81
CA ILE A 56 18.53 8.72 1.67
C ILE A 56 17.51 8.76 0.52
N ALA A 57 16.24 8.54 0.82
CA ALA A 57 15.16 8.56 -0.18
C ALA A 57 15.02 9.93 -0.84
N LYS A 58 15.11 11.01 -0.05
CA LYS A 58 15.10 12.39 -0.55
C LYS A 58 16.29 12.69 -1.45
N ALA A 59 17.50 12.31 -1.05
CA ALA A 59 18.69 12.50 -1.87
C ALA A 59 18.61 11.72 -3.19
N ALA A 60 18.18 10.45 -3.14
CA ALA A 60 18.00 9.61 -4.32
C ALA A 60 16.91 10.15 -5.26
N TRP A 61 15.81 10.65 -4.69
CA TRP A 61 14.73 11.28 -5.46
C TRP A 61 15.22 12.55 -6.16
N LEU A 62 15.87 13.47 -5.45
CA LEU A 62 16.43 14.69 -6.04
C LEU A 62 17.42 14.38 -7.16
N GLN A 63 18.28 13.37 -6.97
CA GLN A 63 19.18 12.90 -8.02
C GLN A 63 18.41 12.39 -9.24
N SER A 64 17.38 11.56 -9.05
CA SER A 64 16.56 11.04 -10.15
C SER A 64 15.82 12.14 -10.91
N VAL A 65 15.35 13.17 -10.20
CA VAL A 65 14.74 14.34 -10.81
C VAL A 65 15.75 15.11 -11.65
N GLN A 66 16.94 15.37 -11.12
CA GLN A 66 17.99 16.09 -11.82
C GLN A 66 18.48 15.32 -13.05
N GLU A 67 18.58 13.99 -12.99
CA GLU A 67 18.93 13.14 -14.14
C GLU A 67 17.87 13.20 -15.26
N LYS A 68 16.59 13.32 -14.91
CA LYS A 68 15.49 13.36 -15.89
C LYS A 68 15.22 14.76 -16.46
N LEU A 69 15.31 15.80 -15.63
CA LEU A 69 14.87 17.16 -15.96
C LEU A 69 16.02 18.18 -16.07
N GLY A 70 17.23 17.81 -15.66
CA GLY A 70 18.40 18.70 -15.61
C GLY A 70 18.38 19.66 -14.42
N ASP A 71 19.33 20.60 -14.38
CA ASP A 71 19.51 21.60 -13.32
C ASP A 71 18.42 22.70 -13.26
N GLY A 72 17.35 22.58 -14.06
CA GLY A 72 16.35 23.62 -14.28
C GLY A 72 15.13 23.57 -13.36
N VAL A 73 15.10 22.68 -12.36
CA VAL A 73 13.91 22.47 -11.53
C VAL A 73 13.93 23.39 -10.32
N ALA A 74 12.89 24.22 -10.17
CA ALA A 74 12.77 25.11 -9.02
C ALA A 74 12.24 24.34 -7.81
N GLU A 75 12.88 24.47 -6.64
CA GLU A 75 12.35 23.90 -5.39
C GLU A 75 11.52 24.93 -4.63
N VAL A 76 10.32 24.55 -4.23
CA VAL A 76 9.46 25.35 -3.36
C VAL A 76 9.87 25.11 -1.90
N ALA A 77 10.17 26.19 -1.20
CA ALA A 77 10.64 26.14 0.18
C ALA A 77 9.53 25.82 1.20
N GLU A 78 8.29 26.21 0.92
CA GLU A 78 7.15 25.94 1.81
C GLU A 78 6.50 24.60 1.47
N PRO A 79 6.44 23.66 2.42
CA PRO A 79 5.79 22.38 2.19
C PRO A 79 4.27 22.54 2.13
N ILE A 80 3.65 21.80 1.22
CA ILE A 80 2.19 21.69 1.18
C ILE A 80 1.77 20.70 2.27
N VAL A 81 0.83 21.07 3.13
CA VAL A 81 0.30 20.18 4.16
C VAL A 81 -0.98 19.54 3.63
N LEU A 82 -0.99 18.21 3.58
CA LEU A 82 -2.12 17.42 3.12
C LEU A 82 -2.63 16.54 4.25
N LYS A 83 -3.90 16.76 4.62
CA LYS A 83 -4.57 16.01 5.67
C LYS A 83 -5.25 14.78 5.09
N VAL A 84 -4.94 13.62 5.64
CA VAL A 84 -5.47 12.33 5.18
C VAL A 84 -6.23 11.68 6.33
N PRO A 85 -7.58 11.70 6.29
CA PRO A 85 -8.39 11.10 7.34
C PRO A 85 -8.37 9.58 7.28
N TYR A 86 -8.17 8.94 8.43
CA TYR A 86 -8.41 7.52 8.60
C TYR A 86 -9.79 7.28 9.23
N SER A 87 -10.72 6.75 8.44
CA SER A 87 -12.09 6.43 8.89
C SER A 87 -12.35 4.92 9.06
N GLY A 88 -11.29 4.13 9.21
CA GLY A 88 -11.42 2.68 9.34
C GLY A 88 -11.95 2.28 10.73
N ARG A 89 -12.72 1.19 10.78
CA ARG A 89 -13.22 0.64 12.05
C ARG A 89 -12.16 -0.12 12.84
N LEU A 90 -11.02 -0.44 12.23
CA LEU A 90 -9.96 -1.21 12.85
C LEU A 90 -8.89 -0.26 13.38
N CYS A 91 -8.42 -0.46 14.61
CA CYS A 91 -7.27 0.30 15.08
C CYS A 91 -6.01 -0.11 14.32
N LEU A 92 -5.25 0.89 13.87
CA LEU A 92 -3.93 0.72 13.32
C LEU A 92 -2.94 0.59 14.47
N SER A 93 -2.14 -0.46 14.45
CA SER A 93 -1.10 -0.71 15.44
C SER A 93 0.17 -1.17 14.74
N PRO A 94 1.29 -0.44 14.84
CA PRO A 94 1.46 0.84 15.56
C PRO A 94 0.65 1.99 14.95
N GLU A 95 0.48 3.10 15.68
CA GLU A 95 -0.22 4.27 15.14
C GLU A 95 0.47 4.77 13.85
N PRO A 96 -0.30 5.23 12.85
CA PRO A 96 0.28 5.78 11.63
C PRO A 96 1.12 7.01 11.95
N ALA A 97 2.27 7.12 11.31
CA ALA A 97 3.12 8.29 11.41
C ALA A 97 2.78 9.29 10.29
N ASP A 98 3.21 10.54 10.44
CA ASP A 98 3.18 11.51 9.35
C ASP A 98 4.11 11.08 8.21
N GLY A 99 3.64 11.27 6.98
CA GLY A 99 4.35 10.94 5.76
C GLY A 99 4.96 12.16 5.07
N LEU A 100 5.73 11.91 4.02
CA LEU A 100 6.32 12.93 3.16
C LEU A 100 6.29 12.43 1.72
N LEU A 101 5.73 13.23 0.82
CA LEU A 101 5.78 12.99 -0.62
C LEU A 101 6.68 14.02 -1.30
N GLY A 102 7.54 13.55 -2.17
CA GLY A 102 8.21 14.36 -3.17
C GLY A 102 7.35 14.42 -4.41
N VAL A 103 7.10 15.62 -4.93
CA VAL A 103 6.23 15.84 -6.08
C VAL A 103 6.94 16.69 -7.09
N VAL A 104 6.86 16.29 -8.36
CA VAL A 104 7.36 17.06 -9.48
C VAL A 104 6.22 17.32 -10.46
N GLY A 105 5.95 18.59 -10.73
CA GLY A 105 5.06 18.96 -11.82
C GLY A 105 5.78 18.82 -13.16
N LEU A 106 5.26 17.99 -14.07
CA LEU A 106 5.75 17.82 -15.43
C LEU A 106 4.75 18.43 -16.42
N PRO A 107 5.20 19.05 -17.53
CA PRO A 107 4.29 19.41 -18.59
C PRO A 107 3.64 18.14 -19.16
N GLY A 108 2.32 18.11 -19.20
CA GLY A 108 1.56 17.00 -19.80
C GLY A 108 1.51 17.09 -21.32
N GLU A 109 0.72 16.20 -21.94
CA GLU A 109 0.61 16.12 -23.40
C GLU A 109 -0.01 17.36 -24.06
N THR A 110 -0.83 18.10 -23.31
CA THR A 110 -1.42 19.37 -23.75
C THR A 110 -0.80 20.55 -23.01
N SER A 111 -0.79 21.72 -23.63
CA SER A 111 -0.17 22.94 -23.06
C SER A 111 -0.73 23.36 -21.71
N ASP A 112 -1.96 22.95 -21.38
CA ASP A 112 -2.65 23.25 -20.13
C ASP A 112 -2.67 22.05 -19.15
N SER A 113 -2.15 20.89 -19.56
CA SER A 113 -2.07 19.71 -18.68
C SER A 113 -0.77 19.69 -17.92
N LEU A 114 -0.87 19.34 -16.64
CA LEU A 114 0.27 19.09 -15.76
C LEU A 114 0.16 17.65 -15.24
N GLU A 115 1.20 16.88 -15.45
CA GLU A 115 1.35 15.53 -14.91
C GLU A 115 2.14 15.60 -13.60
N LEU A 116 1.63 14.98 -12.53
CA LEU A 116 2.30 14.95 -11.24
C LEU A 116 3.07 13.65 -11.10
N TRP A 117 4.39 13.74 -11.02
CA TRP A 117 5.22 12.61 -10.64
C TRP A 117 5.43 12.63 -9.12
N THR A 118 4.81 11.68 -8.43
CA THR A 118 4.89 11.54 -6.97
C THR A 118 5.90 10.46 -6.58
N THR A 119 6.51 10.62 -5.41
CA THR A 119 7.39 9.63 -4.80
C THR A 119 7.24 9.70 -3.29
N VAL A 120 7.02 8.55 -2.64
CA VAL A 120 6.96 8.47 -1.17
C VAL A 120 8.38 8.59 -0.61
N LEU A 121 8.66 9.70 0.08
CA LEU A 121 9.94 9.98 0.73
C LEU A 121 9.94 9.51 2.18
N LYS A 122 8.80 9.64 2.87
CA LYS A 122 8.54 9.08 4.19
C LYS A 122 7.19 8.37 4.19
N SER A 123 7.20 7.08 4.54
CA SER A 123 5.99 6.28 4.67
C SER A 123 5.26 6.64 5.96
N THR A 124 3.93 6.62 5.91
CA THR A 124 3.04 6.68 7.09
C THR A 124 3.07 5.39 7.92
N GLY A 125 3.80 4.37 7.48
CA GLY A 125 3.75 3.01 8.00
C GLY A 125 2.66 2.15 7.35
N TYR A 126 1.74 2.76 6.59
CA TYR A 126 0.62 2.07 5.96
C TYR A 126 0.52 2.44 4.47
N PRO A 127 0.74 1.49 3.54
CA PRO A 127 0.74 1.78 2.10
C PRO A 127 -0.55 2.44 1.59
N PHE A 128 -1.71 2.06 2.15
CA PHE A 128 -2.99 2.63 1.73
C PHE A 128 -3.14 4.12 2.12
N LEU A 129 -2.52 4.56 3.22
CA LEU A 129 -2.51 5.98 3.61
C LEU A 129 -1.58 6.79 2.71
N ASN A 130 -0.45 6.21 2.31
CA ASN A 130 0.44 6.83 1.31
C ASN A 130 -0.30 7.00 -0.03
N GLN A 131 -1.02 5.97 -0.48
CA GLN A 131 -1.83 6.03 -1.70
C GLN A 131 -3.00 7.05 -1.59
N ALA A 132 -3.66 7.12 -0.43
CA ALA A 132 -4.70 8.10 -0.19
C ALA A 132 -4.16 9.53 -0.25
N ALA A 133 -2.94 9.77 0.24
CA ALA A 133 -2.26 11.06 0.10
C ALA A 133 -1.99 11.41 -1.37
N GLU A 134 -1.49 10.47 -2.17
CA GLU A 134 -1.28 10.69 -3.62
C GLU A 134 -2.59 11.05 -4.35
N GLN A 135 -3.67 10.34 -4.03
CA GLN A 135 -5.00 10.61 -4.61
C GLN A 135 -5.53 11.98 -4.17
N ALA A 136 -5.39 12.34 -2.90
CA ALA A 136 -5.83 13.64 -2.39
C ALA A 136 -5.07 14.80 -3.04
N LEU A 137 -3.77 14.63 -3.31
CA LEU A 137 -2.97 15.59 -4.08
C LEU A 137 -3.47 15.76 -5.52
N GLN A 138 -3.77 14.65 -6.22
CA GLN A 138 -4.33 14.70 -7.57
C GLN A 138 -5.69 15.41 -7.60
N ASN A 139 -6.55 15.15 -6.61
CA ASN A 139 -7.85 15.82 -6.49
C ASN A 139 -7.69 17.33 -6.26
N LEU A 140 -6.71 17.75 -5.45
CA LEU A 140 -6.44 19.16 -5.19
C LEU A 140 -6.03 19.90 -6.47
N GLN A 141 -5.19 19.28 -7.31
CA GLN A 141 -4.82 19.83 -8.61
C GLN A 141 -6.04 20.00 -9.54
N GLN A 142 -6.99 19.07 -9.52
CA GLN A 142 -8.19 19.14 -10.36
C GLN A 142 -9.22 20.17 -9.88
N GLN A 143 -9.20 20.52 -8.59
CA GLN A 143 -10.18 21.43 -7.98
C GLN A 143 -9.70 22.88 -7.86
N SER A 144 -8.39 23.12 -7.86
CA SER A 144 -7.82 24.45 -7.63
C SER A 144 -7.68 25.28 -8.91
N ASP A 145 -8.55 26.29 -9.05
CA ASP A 145 -8.40 27.39 -10.02
C ASP A 145 -7.34 28.45 -9.60
N ASN A 146 -6.82 28.41 -8.36
CA ASN A 146 -5.98 29.49 -7.79
C ASN A 146 -4.59 29.07 -7.26
N ASP A 147 -4.38 27.81 -6.88
CA ASP A 147 -3.09 27.29 -6.39
C ASP A 147 -2.63 26.12 -7.27
N THR A 148 -2.49 26.40 -8.56
CA THR A 148 -2.07 25.40 -9.53
C THR A 148 -0.57 25.13 -9.37
N LEU A 149 -0.23 23.85 -9.16
CA LEU A 149 1.16 23.40 -9.20
C LEU A 149 1.79 23.79 -10.55
N ALA A 150 3.04 24.20 -10.54
CA ALA A 150 3.76 24.64 -11.72
C ALA A 150 4.57 23.50 -12.33
N ALA A 151 4.70 23.53 -13.66
CA ALA A 151 5.60 22.63 -14.37
C ALA A 151 7.06 22.90 -13.99
N ASN A 152 7.88 21.85 -14.05
CA ASN A 152 9.31 21.86 -13.70
C ASN A 152 9.58 22.43 -12.30
N THR A 153 8.69 22.15 -11.36
CA THR A 153 8.80 22.60 -9.97
C THR A 153 8.73 21.41 -9.02
N LEU A 154 9.64 21.38 -8.05
CA LEU A 154 9.70 20.42 -6.96
C LEU A 154 8.90 20.93 -5.77
N TYR A 155 8.03 20.07 -5.27
CA TYR A 155 7.27 20.28 -4.06
C TYR A 155 7.55 19.17 -3.06
N GLN A 156 7.56 19.53 -1.80
CA GLN A 156 7.51 18.59 -0.69
C GLN A 156 6.12 18.70 -0.05
N VAL A 157 5.42 17.58 0.05
CA VAL A 157 4.07 17.51 0.63
C VAL A 157 4.16 16.73 1.93
N THR A 158 3.92 17.41 3.05
CA THR A 158 3.79 16.77 4.35
C THR A 158 2.41 16.13 4.44
N VAL A 159 2.35 14.85 4.76
CA VAL A 159 1.11 14.09 4.94
C VAL A 159 0.82 14.00 6.43
N GLU A 160 -0.22 14.68 6.88
CA GLU A 160 -0.73 14.58 8.24
C GLU A 160 -1.87 13.56 8.28
N VAL A 161 -1.66 12.46 9.00
CA VAL A 161 -2.71 11.44 9.14
C VAL A 161 -3.65 11.86 10.27
N GLU A 162 -4.92 12.11 9.95
CA GLU A 162 -5.94 12.36 10.96
C GLU A 162 -6.45 10.99 11.46
N TYR A 163 -5.79 10.48 12.50
CA TYR A 163 -6.09 9.20 13.14
C TYR A 163 -6.83 9.40 14.46
N ASP A 164 -7.95 8.69 14.63
CA ASP A 164 -8.76 8.69 15.84
C ASP A 164 -8.74 7.30 16.48
N ASP A 165 -7.87 7.14 17.49
CA ASP A 165 -7.68 5.91 18.24
C ASP A 165 -8.84 5.57 19.18
N GLN A 166 -9.73 6.54 19.46
CA GLN A 166 -10.88 6.36 20.35
C GLN A 166 -12.10 5.77 19.63
N ASN A 167 -12.17 5.91 18.31
CA ASN A 167 -13.32 5.48 17.49
C ASN A 167 -13.05 4.21 16.65
N CYS A 168 -12.02 3.44 17.02
CA CYS A 168 -11.66 2.19 16.35
C CYS A 168 -11.79 0.96 17.28
N ILE A 169 -11.89 -0.23 16.68
CA ILE A 169 -11.98 -1.54 17.37
C ILE A 169 -10.65 -2.27 17.14
N SER A 170 -10.10 -2.91 18.18
CA SER A 170 -8.89 -3.72 18.02
C SER A 170 -9.14 -4.98 17.19
N ARG A 171 -8.09 -5.53 16.58
CA ARG A 171 -8.17 -6.76 15.78
C ARG A 171 -8.72 -7.94 16.59
N GLU A 172 -8.31 -8.06 17.84
CA GLU A 172 -8.72 -9.11 18.77
C GLU A 172 -10.20 -9.00 19.11
N ALA A 173 -10.70 -7.78 19.40
CA ALA A 173 -12.10 -7.54 19.69
C ALA A 173 -13.00 -7.85 18.47
N LEU A 174 -12.55 -7.52 17.26
CA LEU A 174 -13.26 -7.86 16.03
C LEU A 174 -13.34 -9.38 15.80
N LEU A 175 -12.25 -10.11 16.04
CA LEU A 175 -12.24 -11.57 15.94
C LEU A 175 -13.13 -12.23 16.99
N GLN A 176 -13.14 -11.74 18.23
CA GLN A 176 -14.01 -12.23 19.31
C GLN A 176 -15.50 -11.97 19.04
N SER A 177 -15.85 -10.82 18.46
CA SER A 177 -17.24 -10.50 18.11
C SER A 177 -17.85 -11.48 17.08
N ARG A 178 -17.00 -12.11 16.25
CA ARG A 178 -17.43 -13.10 15.24
C ARG A 178 -17.58 -14.51 15.81
N THR A 179 -16.81 -14.86 16.84
CA THR A 179 -16.87 -16.19 17.48
C THR A 179 -17.86 -16.26 18.64
N GLY A 180 -18.19 -15.13 19.28
CA GLY A 180 -19.13 -15.07 20.40
C GLY A 180 -20.61 -15.22 20.06
N ALA A 181 -20.98 -15.34 18.77
CA ALA A 181 -22.37 -15.50 18.34
C ALA A 181 -22.86 -16.96 18.34
N SER A 182 -22.02 -17.93 18.72
CA SER A 182 -22.35 -19.37 18.68
C SER A 182 -22.73 -19.99 20.02
N GLU A 183 -22.84 -19.22 21.10
CA GLU A 183 -23.35 -19.71 22.38
C GLU A 183 -24.80 -19.23 22.60
N GLU A 184 -25.75 -19.91 21.94
CA GLU A 184 -27.14 -19.90 22.39
C GLU A 184 -27.20 -20.49 23.82
N PRO A 185 -27.75 -19.78 24.81
CA PRO A 185 -28.07 -20.39 26.09
C PRO A 185 -29.30 -21.27 25.86
N ASN A 186 -29.10 -22.58 25.71
CA ASN A 186 -30.16 -23.56 25.86
C ASN A 186 -30.65 -23.54 27.32
N ASN A 187 -31.48 -22.55 27.65
CA ASN A 187 -32.36 -22.62 28.79
C ASN A 187 -33.50 -23.56 28.41
N SER A 188 -33.29 -24.86 28.62
CA SER A 188 -34.39 -25.82 28.67
C SER A 188 -34.60 -26.20 30.13
N THR A 189 -35.40 -25.36 30.79
CA THR A 189 -36.17 -25.74 31.96
C THR A 189 -37.07 -26.91 31.56
N ALA A 190 -36.91 -28.07 32.19
CA ALA A 190 -37.92 -29.11 32.18
C ALA A 190 -37.92 -29.81 33.54
N GLU A 191 -39.12 -29.82 34.12
CA GLU A 191 -39.55 -30.39 35.41
C GLU A 191 -39.21 -31.87 35.61
#